data_AF-A0AAE0RG67-F1
#
_entry.id   AF-A0AAE0RG67-F1
#
_cell.length_a   1.000
_cell.length_b   1.000
_cell.length_c   1.000
_cell.angle_alpha   90.00
_cell.angle_beta   90.00
_cell.angle_gamma   90.00
#
_symmetry.space_group_name_H-M   'P 1'
#
loop_
_entity.id
_entity.type
_entity.pdbx_description
1 polymer ?
#
loop_
_entity_poly.entity_id
_entity_poly.type
_entity_poly.pdbx_seq_one_letter_code
_entity_poly.pdbx_strand_id
1 'polypeptide(L)'
;MDRTEENRQEYKELQRRVKREVSKTKQKAYDKLYTRLDTREGQKDLYRLASQRNRDGKDVQQVRVIKNRDGRVLTSEEGVQRRWKEYFEELMNEENERGKRVEGATLWNRK
;
A
#
# COMPACT_ATOMS: atom_id res chain seq x y z
N MET A 1 17.23 -11.59 53.38
CA MET A 1 17.81 -11.01 52.14
C MET A 1 17.96 -9.53 52.40
N ASP A 2 19.14 -9.14 52.89
CA ASP A 2 19.37 -7.79 53.38
C ASP A 2 19.32 -6.78 52.20
N ARG A 3 18.45 -5.77 52.32
CA ARG A 3 18.24 -4.74 51.29
C ARG A 3 19.17 -3.57 51.58
N THR A 4 20.47 -3.82 51.57
CA THR A 4 21.50 -2.79 51.76
C THR A 4 21.72 -1.97 50.49
N GLU A 5 22.11 -0.69 50.65
CA GLU A 5 22.34 0.24 49.53
C GLU A 5 23.42 -0.28 48.56
N GLU A 6 24.36 -1.09 49.04
CA GLU A 6 25.36 -1.78 48.21
C GLU A 6 24.72 -2.74 47.20
N ASN A 7 23.77 -3.58 47.62
CA ASN A 7 23.06 -4.49 46.70
C ASN A 7 22.29 -3.72 45.62
N ARG A 8 21.78 -2.53 45.97
CA ARG A 8 21.10 -1.65 45.02
C ARG A 8 22.07 -1.01 44.03
N GLN A 9 23.27 -0.63 44.48
CA GLN A 9 24.32 -0.10 43.63
C GLN A 9 24.83 -1.16 42.66
N GLU A 10 25.12 -2.37 43.14
CA GLU A 10 25.57 -3.49 42.31
C GLU A 10 24.53 -3.84 41.23
N TYR A 11 23.25 -3.89 41.60
CA TYR A 11 22.16 -4.08 40.63
C TYR A 11 22.16 -3.00 39.53
N LYS A 12 22.30 -1.72 39.90
CA LYS A 12 22.35 -0.61 38.94
C LYS A 12 23.57 -0.73 38.01
N GLU A 13 24.71 -1.16 38.52
CA GLU A 13 25.91 -1.36 37.72
C GLU A 13 25.76 -2.50 36.71
N LEU A 14 25.24 -3.64 37.15
CA LEU A 14 24.90 -4.76 36.29
C LEU A 14 23.90 -4.33 35.20
N GLN A 15 22.86 -3.59 35.57
CA GLN A 15 21.89 -3.08 34.60
C GLN A 15 22.54 -2.14 33.56
N ARG A 16 23.47 -1.28 33.98
CA ARG A 16 24.23 -0.43 33.05
C ARG A 16 25.13 -1.25 32.13
N ARG A 17 25.76 -2.31 32.63
CA ARG A 17 26.59 -3.23 31.81
C ARG A 17 25.74 -3.95 30.78
N VAL A 18 24.59 -4.49 31.19
CA VAL A 18 23.63 -5.15 30.27
C VAL A 18 23.15 -4.17 29.20
N LYS A 19 22.73 -2.96 29.57
CA LYS A 19 22.31 -1.94 28.61
C LYS A 19 23.40 -1.60 27.58
N ARG A 20 24.66 -1.52 28.03
CA ARG A 20 25.81 -1.30 27.16
C ARG A 20 26.01 -2.45 26.17
N GLU A 21 25.94 -3.70 26.63
CA GLU A 21 26.08 -4.87 25.74
C GLU A 21 24.92 -4.99 24.75
N VAL A 22 23.69 -4.71 25.17
CA VAL A 22 22.53 -4.63 24.26
C VAL A 22 22.74 -3.55 23.21
N SER A 23 23.23 -2.37 23.61
CA SER A 23 23.53 -1.28 22.68
C SER A 23 24.59 -1.69 21.66
N LYS A 24 25.71 -2.27 22.11
CA LYS A 24 26.76 -2.78 21.22
C LYS A 24 26.25 -3.86 20.25
N THR A 25 25.42 -4.76 20.75
CA THR A 25 24.84 -5.84 19.92
C THR A 25 23.93 -5.25 18.85
N LYS A 26 23.09 -4.27 19.20
CA LYS A 26 22.26 -3.53 18.24
C LYS A 26 23.11 -2.79 17.22
N GLN A 27 24.15 -2.10 17.65
CA GLN A 27 25.07 -1.39 16.75
C GLN A 27 25.68 -2.34 15.73
N LYS A 28 26.24 -3.47 16.18
CA LYS A 28 26.80 -4.50 15.30
C LYS A 28 25.77 -5.04 14.30
N ALA A 29 24.50 -5.19 14.71
CA ALA A 29 23.44 -5.62 13.81
C ALA A 29 23.14 -4.56 12.74
N TYR A 30 23.11 -3.28 13.12
CA TYR A 30 22.93 -2.17 12.17
C TYR A 30 24.11 -2.03 11.22
N ASP A 31 25.34 -2.13 11.71
CA ASP A 31 26.53 -2.06 10.86
C ASP A 31 26.48 -3.14 9.77
N LYS A 32 26.13 -4.39 10.14
CA LYS A 32 25.91 -5.49 9.19
C LYS A 32 24.80 -5.16 8.19
N LEU A 33 23.68 -4.62 8.65
CA LEU A 33 22.59 -4.20 7.76
C LEU A 33 23.09 -3.17 6.74
N TYR A 34 23.77 -2.12 7.19
CA TYR A 34 24.29 -1.08 6.30
C TYR A 34 25.31 -1.62 5.30
N THR A 35 26.22 -2.51 5.71
CA THR A 35 27.14 -3.16 4.77
C THR A 35 26.40 -3.96 3.69
N ARG A 36 25.29 -4.64 4.03
CA ARG A 36 24.47 -5.33 3.04
C ARG A 36 23.75 -4.34 2.12
N LEU A 37 23.26 -3.22 2.65
CA LEU A 37 22.58 -2.20 1.85
C LEU A 37 23.50 -1.53 0.82
N ASP A 38 24.80 -1.46 1.10
CA ASP A 38 25.81 -0.94 0.18
C ASP A 38 26.10 -1.90 -0.99
N THR A 39 25.63 -3.14 -0.91
CA THR A 39 25.67 -4.08 -2.04
C THR A 39 24.53 -3.84 -3.02
N ARG A 40 24.74 -4.22 -4.28
CA ARG A 40 23.72 -4.14 -5.35
C ARG A 40 22.45 -4.95 -5.04
N GLU A 41 22.56 -6.01 -4.23
CA GLU A 41 21.41 -6.79 -3.76
C GLU A 41 20.62 -6.05 -2.68
N GLY A 42 21.32 -5.43 -1.72
CA GLY A 42 20.70 -4.60 -0.69
C GLY A 42 19.97 -3.37 -1.25
N GLN A 43 20.52 -2.73 -2.28
CA GLN A 43 19.85 -1.64 -3.00
C GLN A 43 18.55 -2.09 -3.67
N LYS A 44 18.53 -3.30 -4.26
CA LYS A 44 17.30 -3.88 -4.84
C LYS A 44 16.24 -4.16 -3.77
N ASP A 45 16.66 -4.64 -2.60
CA ASP A 45 15.75 -4.90 -1.49
C ASP A 45 15.14 -3.60 -0.94
N LEU A 46 15.94 -2.53 -0.80
CA LEU A 46 15.44 -1.19 -0.45
C LEU A 46 14.44 -0.65 -1.48
N TYR A 47 14.79 -0.74 -2.76
CA TYR A 47 13.91 -0.31 -3.83
C TYR A 47 12.56 -1.05 -3.78
N ARG A 48 12.58 -2.36 -3.51
CA ARG A 48 11.38 -3.17 -3.35
C ARG A 48 10.53 -2.73 -2.16
N LEU A 49 11.16 -2.48 -1.00
CA LEU A 49 10.50 -1.95 0.20
C LEU A 49 9.84 -0.59 -0.06
N ALA A 50 10.57 0.33 -0.68
CA ALA A 50 10.05 1.65 -1.04
C ALA A 50 8.88 1.55 -2.04
N SER A 51 9.00 0.66 -3.04
CA SER A 51 7.95 0.41 -4.03
C SER A 51 6.68 -0.17 -3.39
N GLN A 52 6.84 -1.09 -2.44
CA GLN A 52 5.71 -1.69 -1.71
C GLN A 52 4.99 -0.62 -0.87
N ARG A 53 5.73 0.19 -0.11
CA ARG A 53 5.16 1.29 0.67
C ARG A 53 4.40 2.29 -0.20
N ASN A 54 4.93 2.61 -1.38
CA ASN A 54 4.25 3.46 -2.35
C ASN A 54 2.96 2.82 -2.89
N ARG A 55 2.90 1.50 -3.04
CA ARG A 55 1.66 0.79 -3.42
C ARG A 55 0.66 0.78 -2.28
N ASP A 56 1.10 0.51 -1.05
CA ASP A 56 0.24 0.46 0.13
C ASP A 56 -0.37 1.82 0.47
N GLY A 57 0.32 2.92 0.14
CA GLY A 57 -0.19 4.28 0.31
C GLY A 57 -1.12 4.77 -0.80
N LYS A 58 -1.38 3.98 -1.86
CA LYS A 58 -2.32 4.35 -2.92
C LYS A 58 -3.71 3.78 -2.62
N ASP A 59 -4.72 4.65 -2.57
CA ASP A 59 -6.12 4.25 -2.36
C ASP A 59 -6.64 3.27 -3.41
N VAL A 60 -6.08 3.32 -4.63
CA VAL A 60 -6.35 2.38 -5.70
C VAL A 60 -5.10 1.54 -5.97
N GLN A 61 -4.98 0.43 -5.25
CA GLN A 61 -3.88 -0.53 -5.43
C GLN A 61 -3.97 -1.34 -6.73
N GLN A 62 -5.18 -1.50 -7.28
CA GLN A 62 -5.44 -2.25 -8.51
C GLN A 62 -6.15 -1.34 -9.51
N VAL A 63 -5.50 -1.04 -10.64
CA VAL A 63 -6.18 -0.39 -11.77
C VAL A 63 -7.26 -1.35 -12.24
N ARG A 64 -8.54 -1.02 -12.02
CA ARG A 64 -9.65 -1.70 -12.69
C ARG A 64 -9.35 -1.59 -14.18
N VAL A 65 -9.10 -2.72 -14.84
CA VAL A 65 -8.65 -2.77 -16.23
C VAL A 65 -9.69 -2.08 -17.11
N ILE A 66 -9.41 -0.84 -17.51
CA ILE A 66 -10.28 -0.08 -18.40
C ILE A 66 -9.87 -0.40 -19.82
N LYS A 67 -10.84 -0.85 -20.61
CA LYS A 67 -10.65 -1.11 -22.03
C LYS A 67 -11.08 0.09 -22.85
N ASN A 68 -10.34 0.38 -23.91
CA ASN A 68 -10.79 1.30 -24.95
C ASN A 68 -11.94 0.67 -25.76
N ARG A 69 -12.50 1.42 -26.72
CA ARG A 69 -13.61 0.93 -27.57
C ARG A 69 -13.21 -0.31 -28.38
N ASP A 70 -11.93 -0.42 -28.76
CA ASP A 70 -11.38 -1.57 -29.48
C ASP A 70 -11.11 -2.79 -28.58
N GLY A 71 -11.51 -2.75 -27.31
CA GLY A 71 -11.32 -3.84 -26.35
C GLY A 71 -9.89 -4.00 -25.82
N ARG A 72 -8.97 -3.08 -26.16
CA ARG A 72 -7.59 -3.06 -25.66
C ARG A 72 -7.49 -2.42 -24.29
N VAL A 73 -6.68 -3.00 -23.42
CA VAL A 73 -6.45 -2.50 -22.06
C VAL A 73 -5.61 -1.22 -22.09
N LEU A 74 -6.11 -0.18 -21.42
CA LEU A 74 -5.40 1.08 -21.24
C LEU A 74 -4.45 0.96 -20.03
N THR A 75 -3.17 1.24 -20.27
CA THR A 75 -2.10 1.14 -19.26
C THR A 75 -1.59 2.51 -18.81
N SER A 76 -1.88 3.59 -19.56
CA SER A 76 -1.54 4.96 -19.19
C SER A 76 -2.69 5.63 -18.42
N GLU A 77 -2.33 6.46 -17.45
CA GLU A 77 -3.29 7.22 -16.65
C GLU A 77 -4.11 8.20 -17.50
N GLU A 78 -3.45 8.91 -18.43
CA GLU A 78 -4.12 9.80 -19.38
C GLU A 78 -5.13 9.07 -20.28
N GLY A 79 -4.79 7.85 -20.72
CA GLY A 79 -5.69 7.03 -21.53
C GLY A 79 -6.93 6.62 -20.73
N VAL A 80 -6.72 6.20 -19.49
CA VAL A 80 -7.79 5.84 -18.54
C VAL A 80 -8.72 7.04 -18.30
N GLN A 81 -8.18 8.21 -18.00
CA GLN A 81 -8.98 9.43 -17.76
C GLN A 81 -9.79 9.84 -18.99
N ARG A 82 -9.20 9.77 -20.19
CA ARG A 82 -9.89 10.07 -21.45
C ARG A 82 -11.05 9.10 -21.70
N ARG A 83 -10.82 7.81 -21.48
CA ARG A 83 -11.86 6.78 -21.67
C ARG A 83 -13.03 6.94 -20.67
N TRP A 84 -12.72 7.34 -19.43
CA TRP A 84 -13.74 7.73 -18.44
C TRP A 84 -14.57 8.92 -18.91
N LYS A 85 -13.92 9.97 -19.43
CA LYS A 85 -14.59 11.15 -19.96
C LYS A 85 -15.54 10.79 -21.10
N GLU A 86 -15.06 10.03 -22.09
CA GLU A 86 -15.89 9.55 -23.21
C GLU A 86 -17.10 8.74 -22.71
N TYR A 87 -16.91 7.82 -21.77
CA TYR A 87 -18.01 7.02 -21.22
C TYR A 87 -19.09 7.86 -20.55
N PHE A 88 -18.69 8.85 -19.74
CA PHE A 88 -19.64 9.71 -19.05
C PHE A 88 -20.32 10.70 -20.00
N GLU A 89 -19.62 11.20 -21.02
CA GLU A 89 -20.22 12.05 -22.05
C GLU A 89 -21.29 11.30 -22.85
N GLU A 90 -21.05 10.05 -23.24
CA GLU A 90 -22.08 9.20 -23.87
C GLU A 90 -23.23 8.91 -22.91
N LEU A 91 -22.91 8.48 -21.67
CA LEU A 91 -23.91 8.13 -20.66
C LEU A 91 -24.89 9.27 -20.34
N MET A 92 -24.39 10.52 -20.33
CA MET A 92 -25.16 11.69 -19.93
C MET A 92 -25.87 12.39 -21.09
N ASN A 93 -25.36 12.28 -22.32
CA ASN A 93 -25.89 13.00 -23.48
C ASN A 93 -26.66 12.12 -24.46
N GLU A 94 -26.43 10.80 -24.48
CA GLU A 94 -27.20 9.87 -25.30
C GLU A 94 -28.39 9.33 -24.50
N GLU A 95 -29.59 9.32 -25.11
CA GLU A 95 -30.79 8.77 -24.48
C GLU A 95 -30.63 7.26 -24.29
N ASN A 96 -30.37 6.86 -23.05
CA ASN A 96 -30.06 5.47 -22.72
C ASN A 96 -31.33 4.63 -22.63
N GLU A 97 -31.37 3.44 -23.24
CA GLU A 97 -32.53 2.53 -23.21
C GLU A 97 -32.96 2.07 -21.81
N ARG A 98 -32.14 2.33 -20.78
CA ARG A 98 -32.50 2.10 -19.36
C ARG A 98 -33.81 2.79 -18.95
N GLY A 99 -34.20 3.89 -19.61
CA GLY A 99 -35.49 4.58 -19.39
C GLY A 99 -36.71 3.85 -19.98
N LYS A 100 -36.53 2.99 -20.99
CA LYS A 100 -37.65 2.32 -21.70
C LYS A 100 -38.24 1.12 -20.95
N ARG A 101 -37.63 0.69 -19.84
CA ARG A 101 -38.10 -0.50 -19.09
C ARG A 101 -39.35 -0.27 -18.23
N VAL A 102 -39.88 0.95 -18.13
CA VAL A 102 -40.98 1.24 -17.20
C VAL A 102 -42.36 0.97 -17.82
N GLU A 103 -42.51 1.01 -19.15
CA GLU A 103 -43.83 0.85 -19.79
C GLU A 103 -44.24 -0.61 -20.04
N GLY A 104 -43.29 -1.55 -20.10
CA GLY A 104 -43.59 -2.97 -20.24
C GLY A 104 -44.07 -3.66 -18.95
N ALA A 105 -43.79 -3.06 -17.79
CA ALA A 105 -44.14 -3.64 -16.48
C ALA A 105 -45.57 -3.32 -16.04
N THR A 106 -46.19 -2.26 -16.56
CA THR A 106 -47.56 -1.84 -16.19
C THR A 106 -48.66 -2.58 -16.93
N LEU A 107 -48.35 -3.19 -18.09
CA LEU A 107 -49.29 -3.98 -18.90
C LEU A 107 -49.46 -5.44 -18.42
N TRP A 108 -48.51 -5.96 -17.63
CA TRP A 108 -48.55 -7.36 -17.13
C TRP A 108 -49.42 -7.55 -15.87
N ASN A 109 -49.78 -6.46 -15.17
CA ASN A 109 -50.51 -6.52 -13.89
C ASN A 109 -52.03 -6.31 -14.01
N ARG A 110 -52.60 -6.48 -15.21
CA ARG A 110 -54.05 -6.36 -15.45
C ARG A 110 -54.58 -7.60 -16.17
N LYS A 111 -54.46 -8.76 -15.55
CA LYS A 111 -55.21 -9.97 -15.92
C LYS A 111 -55.59 -10.75 -14.68
#